data_AF-A0A2H5X893-F1
#
_entry.id   AF-A0A2H5X893-F1
#
_cell.length_a   1.000
_cell.length_b   1.000
_cell.length_c   1.000
_cell.angle_alpha   90.00
_cell.angle_beta   90.00
_cell.angle_gamma   90.00
#
_symmetry.space_group_name_H-M   'P 1'
#
loop_
_entity.id
_entity.type
_entity.pdbx_description
1 polymer ?
#
loop_
_entity_poly.entity_id
_entity_poly.type
_entity_poly.pdbx_seq_one_letter_code
_entity_poly.pdbx_strand_id
1 'polypeptide(L)'
;MLSRYGAGGIGSDPFVVFNPSPWTGGEVVTTRIWDRDIETPYLAVRDDKGNLFKAQVLARGHYWQHNYIEVAFPAHEVPPLGYRTYNVHRAVTAADGTGCTGDGKGTIENEFLRVTVEQQSGAIVSLVDKRTGAELVPAGERIGLLEYLLEAPHGMTAWVLGQIKDYVPFTEGATLSFPHNGPYLASVQAHHRFNDSRLTLTISLAAGVPRVEFTLDVDWLERGSPEVGVPALRMQFPLAIEEPKCRMECPNGWVERPTVGYAEPSETFKHVGGQGIAMYPMDMPAQKWVDLSGVHSETGKPVGVVLVNDRVYAHSVCGSTLGMTLLRSSYDPDPLPELGHHTFRFALVPFGEGWTPAHSARAGYDFNLPFNVVSTDVHEGELPPSQAFAEVLTPNVMLSGMKKAEDSDALILRLYEVEGKATTAEVRLSSALARPNSLAVETDILEQPLTTNTARMNGDVLSVQIPAFGLVTVKVG
;
A
#
# COMPACT_ATOMS: atom_id res chain seq x y z
N MET A 1 -22.78 -3.21 23.39
CA MET A 1 -22.11 -4.22 24.26
C MET A 1 -20.75 -3.76 24.84
N LEU A 2 -20.36 -2.47 24.70
CA LEU A 2 -19.12 -1.91 25.29
C LEU A 2 -19.21 -1.72 26.82
N SER A 3 -20.42 -1.77 27.39
CA SER A 3 -20.71 -1.60 28.83
C SER A 3 -20.26 -2.73 29.75
N ARG A 4 -19.63 -3.81 29.25
CA ARG A 4 -18.94 -4.80 30.11
C ARG A 4 -17.41 -4.81 29.96
N TYR A 5 -16.86 -4.19 28.92
CA TYR A 5 -15.41 -4.12 28.69
C TYR A 5 -14.73 -2.97 29.43
N GLY A 6 -15.46 -1.87 29.67
CA GLY A 6 -14.97 -0.69 30.40
C GLY A 6 -15.51 -0.51 31.83
N ALA A 7 -16.40 -1.39 32.31
CA ALA A 7 -17.17 -1.20 33.55
C ALA A 7 -16.37 -1.26 34.88
N GLY A 8 -15.05 -1.06 34.83
CA GLY A 8 -14.22 -0.95 36.03
C GLY A 8 -12.90 -0.18 35.85
N GLY A 9 -12.62 0.36 34.67
CA GLY A 9 -11.36 1.07 34.40
C GLY A 9 -11.53 2.58 34.48
N ILE A 10 -11.12 3.20 35.58
CA ILE A 10 -10.83 4.64 35.56
C ILE A 10 -9.74 4.86 34.49
N GLY A 11 -10.03 5.60 33.42
CA GLY A 11 -9.05 5.92 32.36
C GLY A 11 -8.96 4.91 31.20
N SER A 12 -10.10 4.43 30.68
CA SER A 12 -10.18 3.59 29.49
C SER A 12 -10.59 4.40 28.25
N ASP A 13 -9.85 4.30 27.15
CA ASP A 13 -10.12 5.00 25.89
C ASP A 13 -10.47 3.96 24.80
N PRO A 14 -11.76 3.76 24.47
CA PRO A 14 -12.17 2.77 23.48
C PRO A 14 -12.06 3.30 22.05
N PHE A 15 -11.72 2.38 21.14
CA PHE A 15 -11.56 2.62 19.71
C PHE A 15 -12.23 1.51 18.91
N VAL A 16 -12.72 1.85 17.73
CA VAL A 16 -13.21 0.91 16.73
C VAL A 16 -12.24 0.92 15.57
N VAL A 17 -11.72 -0.25 15.21
CA VAL A 17 -10.87 -0.42 14.03
C VAL A 17 -11.71 -1.05 12.92
N PHE A 18 -11.86 -0.34 11.81
CA PHE A 18 -12.59 -0.79 10.63
C PHE A 18 -11.64 -1.33 9.58
N ASN A 19 -11.93 -2.52 9.09
CA ASN A 19 -11.26 -3.13 7.95
C ASN A 19 -12.12 -2.90 6.69
N PRO A 20 -11.68 -2.07 5.74
CA PRO A 20 -12.39 -1.81 4.49
C PRO A 20 -12.20 -2.91 3.42
N SER A 21 -11.30 -3.87 3.61
CA SER A 21 -11.07 -4.95 2.66
C SER A 21 -12.10 -6.08 2.83
N PRO A 22 -12.54 -6.75 1.75
CA PRO A 22 -13.54 -7.82 1.81
C PRO A 22 -12.93 -9.18 2.20
N TRP A 23 -11.82 -9.19 2.92
CA TRP A 23 -11.17 -10.35 3.53
C TRP A 23 -10.67 -9.99 4.92
N THR A 24 -10.53 -10.99 5.79
CA THR A 24 -9.97 -10.78 7.13
C THR A 24 -8.53 -10.29 7.00
N GLY A 25 -8.20 -9.20 7.69
CA GLY A 25 -6.89 -8.57 7.63
C GLY A 25 -6.26 -8.36 9.00
N GLY A 26 -4.99 -8.00 9.00
CA GLY A 26 -4.29 -7.53 10.19
C GLY A 26 -3.25 -6.48 9.83
N GLU A 27 -3.21 -5.40 10.61
CA GLU A 27 -2.28 -4.29 10.42
C GLU A 27 -1.81 -3.76 11.78
N VAL A 28 -0.69 -3.05 11.81
CA VAL A 28 -0.35 -2.20 12.95
C VAL A 28 -1.02 -0.85 12.75
N VAL A 29 -1.95 -0.53 13.63
CA VAL A 29 -2.72 0.72 13.56
C VAL A 29 -2.20 1.73 14.55
N THR A 30 -2.41 3.02 14.27
CA THR A 30 -2.02 4.12 15.15
C THR A 30 -3.24 4.88 15.67
N THR A 31 -3.15 5.39 16.89
CA THR A 31 -4.18 6.26 17.46
C THR A 31 -3.58 7.25 18.46
N ARG A 32 -4.32 8.33 18.73
CA ARG A 32 -3.95 9.35 19.72
C ARG A 32 -4.87 9.27 20.93
N ILE A 33 -4.25 9.31 22.09
CA ILE A 33 -4.93 9.33 23.39
C ILE A 33 -4.65 10.69 24.00
N TRP A 34 -5.70 11.33 24.53
CA TRP A 34 -5.64 12.72 24.99
C TRP A 34 -5.75 12.82 26.51
N ASP A 35 -4.95 13.70 27.10
CA ASP A 35 -4.94 14.05 28.53
C ASP A 35 -4.89 12.86 29.48
N ARG A 36 -4.08 11.88 29.11
CA ARG A 36 -3.74 10.73 29.95
C ARG A 36 -2.31 10.83 30.43
N ASP A 37 -2.14 10.68 31.74
CA ASP A 37 -0.83 10.53 32.36
C ASP A 37 -0.57 9.04 32.66
N ILE A 38 -0.16 8.31 31.62
CA ILE A 38 0.17 6.89 31.70
C ILE A 38 1.64 6.73 31.33
N GLU A 39 2.43 6.21 32.27
CA GLU A 39 3.82 5.84 32.02
C GLU A 39 3.87 4.71 30.98
N THR A 40 4.81 4.83 30.04
CA THR A 40 4.94 3.93 28.89
C THR A 40 4.93 2.43 29.21
N PRO A 41 5.56 1.93 30.30
CA PRO A 41 5.53 0.50 30.61
C PRO A 41 4.13 -0.05 30.91
N TYR A 42 3.20 0.78 31.38
CA TYR A 42 1.85 0.38 31.77
C TYR A 42 0.79 0.72 30.71
N LEU A 43 1.18 1.25 29.55
CA LEU A 43 0.27 1.54 28.46
C LEU A 43 -0.01 0.26 27.67
N ALA A 44 -1.25 -0.21 27.72
CA ALA A 44 -1.64 -1.47 27.10
C ALA A 44 -2.94 -1.33 26.29
N VAL A 45 -3.07 -2.19 25.29
CA VAL A 45 -4.26 -2.32 24.46
C VAL A 45 -4.93 -3.63 24.76
N ARG A 46 -6.25 -3.60 24.91
CA ARG A 46 -7.11 -4.78 25.06
C ARG A 46 -8.02 -4.90 23.85
N ASP A 47 -8.17 -6.10 23.31
CA ASP A 47 -9.16 -6.38 22.26
C ASP A 47 -10.52 -6.84 22.85
N ASP A 48 -11.50 -7.05 21.99
CA ASP A 48 -12.81 -7.62 22.33
C ASP A 48 -12.78 -9.08 22.81
N LYS A 49 -11.65 -9.80 22.72
CA LYS A 49 -11.50 -11.15 23.28
C LYS A 49 -10.85 -11.10 24.67
N GLY A 50 -10.44 -9.92 25.13
CA GLY A 50 -9.75 -9.71 26.40
C GLY A 50 -8.24 -9.94 26.33
N ASN A 51 -7.67 -10.14 25.15
CA ASN A 51 -6.23 -10.26 24.97
C ASN A 51 -5.57 -8.92 25.25
N LEU A 52 -4.41 -8.94 25.90
CA LEU A 52 -3.65 -7.77 26.29
C LEU A 52 -2.34 -7.72 25.51
N PHE A 53 -2.05 -6.57 24.93
CA PHE A 53 -0.83 -6.30 24.20
C PHE A 53 -0.22 -4.97 24.65
N LYS A 54 1.09 -4.84 24.52
CA LYS A 54 1.77 -3.57 24.75
C LYS A 54 1.24 -2.51 23.78
N ALA A 55 1.20 -1.26 24.20
CA ALA A 55 1.12 -0.13 23.27
C ALA A 55 2.54 0.39 23.00
N GLN A 56 2.93 0.49 21.73
CA GLN A 56 4.18 1.17 21.37
C GLN A 56 3.92 2.67 21.31
N VAL A 57 4.60 3.47 22.14
CA VAL A 57 4.54 4.94 22.03
C VAL A 57 5.36 5.38 20.83
N LEU A 58 4.73 6.08 19.88
CA LEU A 58 5.37 6.66 18.70
C LEU A 58 5.77 8.11 18.92
N ALA A 59 4.89 8.88 19.57
CA ALA A 59 5.11 10.28 19.85
C ALA A 59 4.36 10.73 21.11
N ARG A 60 4.86 11.81 21.73
CA ARG A 60 4.16 12.57 22.75
C ARG A 60 4.23 14.03 22.38
N GLY A 61 3.14 14.76 22.57
CA GLY A 61 3.11 16.18 22.24
C GLY A 61 1.96 16.91 22.92
N HIS A 62 1.82 18.17 22.54
CA HIS A 62 0.81 19.07 23.06
C HIS A 62 0.16 19.84 21.91
N TYR A 63 -1.17 19.87 21.89
CA TYR A 63 -1.95 20.58 20.90
C TYR A 63 -3.18 21.20 21.54
N TRP A 64 -3.39 22.49 21.31
CA TRP A 64 -4.58 23.24 21.76
C TRP A 64 -4.93 23.05 23.25
N GLN A 65 -3.92 23.18 24.13
CA GLN A 65 -4.03 22.98 25.59
C GLN A 65 -4.21 21.53 26.08
N HIS A 66 -4.14 20.55 25.16
CA HIS A 66 -4.26 19.14 25.47
C HIS A 66 -2.95 18.41 25.21
N ASN A 67 -2.61 17.44 26.06
CA ASN A 67 -1.48 16.55 25.83
C ASN A 67 -1.95 15.32 25.06
N TYR A 68 -1.13 14.81 24.13
CA TYR A 68 -1.42 13.56 23.44
C TYR A 68 -0.29 12.55 23.56
N ILE A 69 -0.67 11.28 23.52
CA ILE A 69 0.20 10.14 23.32
C ILE A 69 -0.24 9.45 22.05
N GLU A 70 0.62 9.39 21.06
CA GLU A 70 0.40 8.60 19.85
C GLU A 70 0.95 7.20 20.06
N VAL A 71 0.10 6.20 19.86
CA VAL A 71 0.42 4.80 20.10
C VAL A 71 0.17 3.96 18.87
N ALA A 72 1.01 2.94 18.67
CA ALA A 72 0.82 1.86 17.73
C ALA A 72 0.50 0.55 18.47
N PHE A 73 -0.39 -0.24 17.89
CA PHE A 73 -0.72 -1.58 18.36
C PHE A 73 -1.19 -2.46 17.19
N PRO A 74 -1.02 -3.78 17.29
CA PRO A 74 -1.50 -4.67 16.25
C PRO A 74 -3.02 -4.84 16.34
N ALA A 75 -3.70 -4.66 15.22
CA ALA A 75 -5.09 -5.00 15.03
C ALA A 75 -5.17 -6.31 14.23
N HIS A 76 -5.24 -7.43 14.93
CA HIS A 76 -5.28 -8.77 14.31
C HIS A 76 -6.71 -9.21 14.00
N GLU A 77 -6.86 -10.03 12.96
CA GLU A 77 -8.11 -10.71 12.61
C GLU A 77 -9.31 -9.76 12.53
N VAL A 78 -9.12 -8.55 11.98
CA VAL A 78 -10.22 -7.59 11.86
C VAL A 78 -11.16 -8.11 10.75
N PRO A 79 -12.46 -8.31 11.03
CA PRO A 79 -13.36 -8.99 10.09
C PRO A 79 -13.51 -8.25 8.75
N PRO A 80 -13.83 -8.97 7.66
CA PRO A 80 -13.92 -8.43 6.32
C PRO A 80 -15.07 -7.44 6.17
N LEU A 81 -14.77 -6.31 5.51
CA LEU A 81 -15.65 -5.14 5.40
C LEU A 81 -16.32 -4.88 6.74
N GLY A 82 -15.57 -4.88 7.82
CA GLY A 82 -16.09 -5.07 9.17
C GLY A 82 -15.34 -4.24 10.19
N TYR A 83 -15.56 -4.54 11.47
CA TYR A 83 -14.88 -3.84 12.55
C TYR A 83 -14.62 -4.72 13.77
N ARG A 84 -13.73 -4.21 14.62
CA ARG A 84 -13.36 -4.78 15.90
C ARG A 84 -13.04 -3.68 16.91
N THR A 85 -13.55 -3.80 18.13
CA THR A 85 -13.31 -2.82 19.20
C THR A 85 -12.04 -3.12 19.98
N TYR A 86 -11.31 -2.07 20.33
CA TYR A 86 -10.11 -2.08 21.16
C TYR A 86 -10.24 -1.07 22.29
N ASN A 87 -9.45 -1.23 23.34
CA ASN A 87 -9.41 -0.31 24.45
C ASN A 87 -7.97 -0.06 24.90
N VAL A 88 -7.56 1.21 24.88
CA VAL A 88 -6.28 1.58 25.48
C VAL A 88 -6.52 1.96 26.94
N HIS A 89 -5.71 1.39 27.83
CA HIS A 89 -5.84 1.60 29.27
C HIS A 89 -4.49 1.47 29.97
N ARG A 90 -4.47 1.87 31.24
CA ARG A 90 -3.37 1.59 32.16
C ARG A 90 -3.49 0.15 32.67
N ALA A 91 -2.53 -0.70 32.32
CA ALA A 91 -2.40 -2.05 32.87
C ALA A 91 -1.72 -2.05 34.24
N VAL A 92 -1.97 -3.11 35.04
CA VAL A 92 -1.35 -3.31 36.35
C VAL A 92 0.10 -3.77 36.22
N THR A 93 0.40 -4.52 35.17
CA THR A 93 1.73 -5.02 34.82
C THR A 93 2.07 -4.64 33.39
N ALA A 94 3.37 -4.52 33.09
CA ALA A 94 3.81 -4.30 31.72
C ALA A 94 3.35 -5.46 30.84
N ALA A 95 2.77 -5.12 29.69
CA ALA A 95 2.47 -6.09 28.65
C ALA A 95 3.69 -6.28 27.75
N ASP A 96 3.87 -7.49 27.22
CA ASP A 96 4.91 -7.78 26.26
C ASP A 96 4.51 -7.32 24.85
N GLY A 97 5.50 -7.03 24.04
CA GLY A 97 5.33 -6.73 22.62
C GLY A 97 6.55 -7.19 21.85
N THR A 98 6.31 -7.91 20.76
CA THR A 98 7.33 -8.40 19.84
C THR A 98 6.80 -8.28 18.41
N GLY A 99 7.71 -8.13 17.46
CA GLY A 99 7.40 -8.32 16.05
C GLY A 99 8.31 -7.52 15.11
N CYS A 100 8.67 -6.31 15.50
CA CYS A 100 9.67 -5.46 14.84
C CYS A 100 10.81 -5.09 15.79
N THR A 101 12.01 -4.95 15.22
CA THR A 101 13.19 -4.43 15.93
C THR A 101 13.97 -3.49 15.01
N GLY A 102 14.59 -2.46 15.60
CA GLY A 102 15.56 -1.60 14.93
C GLY A 102 16.82 -1.51 15.78
N ASP A 103 17.99 -1.54 15.14
CA ASP A 103 19.29 -1.51 15.83
C ASP A 103 19.82 -0.10 16.11
N GLY A 104 19.09 0.93 15.66
CA GLY A 104 19.49 2.34 15.75
C GLY A 104 20.72 2.69 14.89
N LYS A 105 21.06 1.86 13.90
CA LYS A 105 22.21 2.03 13.00
C LYS A 105 21.89 1.82 11.52
N GLY A 106 20.64 1.47 11.19
CA GLY A 106 20.18 1.34 9.80
C GLY A 106 19.60 -0.03 9.47
N THR A 107 19.64 -1.00 10.40
CA THR A 107 18.99 -2.30 10.22
C THR A 107 17.67 -2.36 10.98
N ILE A 108 16.61 -2.70 10.26
CA ILE A 108 15.28 -2.99 10.82
C ILE A 108 14.84 -4.40 10.39
N GLU A 109 14.13 -5.10 11.25
CA GLU A 109 13.70 -6.48 11.00
C GLU A 109 12.33 -6.76 11.61
N ASN A 110 11.52 -7.55 10.90
CA ASN A 110 10.32 -8.17 11.44
C ASN A 110 10.32 -9.71 11.25
N GLU A 111 9.19 -10.36 11.41
CA GLU A 111 9.08 -11.82 11.26
C GLU A 111 9.41 -12.29 9.84
N PHE A 112 9.21 -11.43 8.84
CA PHE A 112 9.31 -11.76 7.42
C PHE A 112 10.53 -11.17 6.74
N LEU A 113 10.91 -9.95 7.07
CA LEU A 113 11.87 -9.14 6.31
C LEU A 113 12.97 -8.62 7.21
N ARG A 114 14.19 -8.58 6.67
CA ARG A 114 15.31 -7.83 7.24
C ARG A 114 15.81 -6.82 6.22
N VAL A 115 15.86 -5.56 6.61
CA VAL A 115 16.24 -4.42 5.77
C VAL A 115 17.47 -3.75 6.34
N THR A 116 18.46 -3.47 5.50
CA THR A 116 19.62 -2.64 5.88
C THR A 116 19.70 -1.42 4.97
N VAL A 117 19.70 -0.24 5.60
CA VAL A 117 19.79 1.06 4.96
C VAL A 117 21.22 1.59 5.05
N GLU A 118 21.77 2.05 3.93
CA GLU A 118 23.09 2.65 3.87
C GLU A 118 23.08 4.09 4.39
N GLN A 119 24.07 4.44 5.19
CA GLN A 119 24.11 5.73 5.88
C GLN A 119 24.30 6.94 4.95
N GLN A 120 25.09 6.81 3.88
CA GLN A 120 25.39 7.94 2.99
C GLN A 120 24.22 8.28 2.06
N SER A 121 23.55 7.26 1.51
CA SER A 121 22.45 7.44 0.54
C SER A 121 21.07 7.43 1.18
N GLY A 122 20.90 6.75 2.31
CA GLY A 122 19.56 6.44 2.85
C GLY A 122 18.77 5.42 2.03
N ALA A 123 19.40 4.78 1.05
CA ALA A 123 18.81 3.71 0.25
C ALA A 123 19.04 2.34 0.90
N ILE A 124 18.25 1.34 0.49
CA ILE A 124 18.37 -0.02 0.99
C ILE A 124 19.45 -0.75 0.21
N VAL A 125 20.42 -1.33 0.91
CA VAL A 125 21.52 -2.14 0.35
C VAL A 125 21.36 -3.64 0.61
N SER A 126 20.40 -4.03 1.43
CA SER A 126 20.03 -5.43 1.66
C SER A 126 18.55 -5.51 2.07
N LEU A 127 17.81 -6.38 1.41
CA LEU A 127 16.42 -6.72 1.69
C LEU A 127 16.28 -8.24 1.60
N VAL A 128 16.31 -8.89 2.76
CA VAL A 128 16.19 -10.33 2.87
C VAL A 128 14.75 -10.72 3.20
N ASP A 129 14.14 -11.55 2.36
CA ASP A 129 12.90 -12.25 2.71
C ASP A 129 13.24 -13.53 3.48
N LYS A 130 13.01 -13.51 4.79
CA LYS A 130 13.33 -14.60 5.72
C LYS A 130 12.52 -15.87 5.46
N ARG A 131 11.39 -15.78 4.76
CA ARG A 131 10.56 -16.95 4.41
C ARG A 131 11.23 -17.81 3.35
N THR A 132 11.91 -17.17 2.40
CA THR A 132 12.55 -17.82 1.25
C THR A 132 14.08 -17.89 1.38
N GLY A 133 14.66 -17.02 2.21
CA GLY A 133 16.10 -16.78 2.32
C GLY A 133 16.67 -15.94 1.17
N ALA A 134 15.82 -15.37 0.31
CA ALA A 134 16.24 -14.59 -0.85
C ALA A 134 16.74 -13.19 -0.43
N GLU A 135 17.88 -12.77 -0.97
CA GLU A 135 18.37 -11.39 -0.92
C GLU A 135 17.92 -10.68 -2.21
N LEU A 136 17.07 -9.67 -2.06
CA LEU A 136 16.43 -9.03 -3.20
C LEU A 136 17.28 -7.92 -3.82
N VAL A 137 18.27 -7.40 -3.09
CA VAL A 137 19.18 -6.36 -3.59
C VAL A 137 20.40 -7.02 -4.23
N PRO A 138 20.68 -6.78 -5.53
CA PRO A 138 21.92 -7.28 -6.14
C PRO A 138 23.17 -6.74 -5.43
N ALA A 139 24.25 -7.51 -5.45
CA ALA A 139 25.49 -7.11 -4.79
C ALA A 139 26.01 -5.75 -5.34
N GLY A 140 26.21 -4.78 -4.44
CA GLY A 140 26.71 -3.45 -4.76
C GLY A 140 25.65 -2.44 -5.23
N GLU A 141 24.42 -2.90 -5.44
CA GLU A 141 23.29 -2.06 -5.85
C GLU A 141 22.53 -1.46 -4.65
N ARG A 142 21.59 -0.55 -4.95
CA ARG A 142 20.72 0.11 -3.98
C ARG A 142 19.29 0.11 -4.49
N ILE A 143 18.33 -0.27 -3.65
CA ILE A 143 16.90 -0.10 -3.95
C ILE A 143 16.33 1.05 -3.14
N GLY A 144 15.34 1.75 -3.70
CA GLY A 144 14.77 2.95 -3.10
C GLY A 144 15.70 4.16 -3.20
N LEU A 145 16.64 4.16 -4.16
CA LEU A 145 17.54 5.28 -4.40
C LEU A 145 16.78 6.41 -5.10
N LEU A 146 16.81 7.61 -4.50
CA LEU A 146 16.26 8.83 -5.10
C LEU A 146 17.19 9.36 -6.18
N GLU A 147 16.60 9.85 -7.28
CA GLU A 147 17.31 10.38 -8.43
C GLU A 147 16.67 11.68 -8.91
N TYR A 148 17.50 12.70 -9.11
CA TYR A 148 17.12 13.90 -9.85
C TYR A 148 17.40 13.70 -11.33
N LEU A 149 16.41 14.02 -12.17
CA LEU A 149 16.55 14.08 -13.62
C LEU A 149 16.29 15.48 -14.11
N LEU A 150 16.94 15.85 -15.21
CA LEU A 150 16.59 17.04 -15.98
C LEU A 150 16.31 16.66 -17.43
N GLU A 151 15.07 16.78 -17.86
CA GLU A 151 14.72 16.66 -19.28
C GLU A 151 15.16 17.93 -20.01
N ALA A 152 15.68 17.80 -21.23
CA ALA A 152 16.01 18.94 -22.09
C ALA A 152 14.75 19.74 -22.45
N PRO A 153 14.84 21.06 -22.70
CA PRO A 153 13.68 21.84 -23.12
C PRO A 153 13.01 21.28 -24.37
N HIS A 154 11.67 21.19 -24.34
CA HIS A 154 10.85 20.77 -25.46
C HIS A 154 9.44 21.38 -25.38
N GLY A 155 8.59 21.15 -26.39
CA GLY A 155 7.19 21.61 -26.39
C GLY A 155 6.26 20.58 -25.75
N MET A 156 5.06 21.01 -25.35
CA MET A 156 4.04 20.13 -24.72
C MET A 156 4.58 19.44 -23.46
N THR A 157 5.31 20.17 -22.61
CA THR A 157 6.03 19.58 -21.48
C THR A 157 5.11 18.92 -20.47
N ALA A 158 3.86 19.34 -20.30
CA ALA A 158 2.92 18.62 -19.46
C ALA A 158 2.45 17.26 -20.03
N TRP A 159 2.65 16.97 -21.32
CA TRP A 159 2.12 15.78 -22.00
C TRP A 159 3.15 14.81 -22.54
N VAL A 160 4.32 15.30 -22.96
CA VAL A 160 5.36 14.49 -23.62
C VAL A 160 6.55 14.38 -22.68
N LEU A 161 7.13 13.18 -22.56
CA LEU A 161 8.41 12.99 -21.86
C LEU A 161 9.57 13.41 -22.76
N GLY A 162 10.46 14.25 -22.24
CA GLY A 162 11.63 14.74 -22.96
C GLY A 162 12.86 13.84 -22.84
N GLN A 163 13.90 14.19 -23.59
CA GLN A 163 15.22 13.55 -23.46
C GLN A 163 15.86 13.94 -22.13
N ILE A 164 16.35 12.98 -21.35
CA ILE A 164 17.14 13.26 -20.14
C ILE A 164 18.51 13.80 -20.55
N LYS A 165 18.86 15.00 -20.10
CA LYS A 165 20.18 15.62 -20.33
C LYS A 165 21.10 15.60 -19.12
N ASP A 166 20.55 15.69 -17.91
CA ASP A 166 21.30 15.61 -16.66
C ASP A 166 20.65 14.60 -15.70
N TYR A 167 21.50 13.98 -14.88
CA TYR A 167 21.14 12.93 -13.92
C TYR A 167 22.00 13.07 -12.67
N VAL A 168 21.37 13.06 -11.50
CA VAL A 168 22.06 13.09 -10.20
C VAL A 168 21.44 12.06 -9.26
N PRO A 169 22.12 10.94 -8.98
CA PRO A 169 21.65 9.98 -7.98
C PRO A 169 22.03 10.44 -6.57
N PHE A 170 21.14 10.26 -5.60
CA PHE A 170 21.39 10.67 -4.22
C PHE A 170 22.15 9.59 -3.45
N THR A 171 23.36 9.25 -3.92
CA THR A 171 24.24 8.22 -3.33
C THR A 171 24.95 8.69 -2.06
N GLU A 172 24.95 9.99 -1.81
CA GLU A 172 25.56 10.62 -0.64
C GLU A 172 24.72 11.80 -0.15
N GLY A 173 25.11 12.38 1.01
CA GLY A 173 24.46 13.58 1.56
C GLY A 173 23.25 13.32 2.46
N ALA A 174 22.87 12.05 2.67
CA ALA A 174 21.80 11.70 3.60
C ALA A 174 22.23 11.92 5.06
N THR A 175 21.29 12.33 5.89
CA THR A 175 21.39 12.22 7.35
C THR A 175 20.31 11.27 7.86
N LEU A 176 20.70 10.23 8.60
CA LEU A 176 19.77 9.24 9.13
C LEU A 176 19.28 9.58 10.55
N SER A 177 18.02 9.26 10.82
CA SER A 177 17.44 9.17 12.15
C SER A 177 16.61 7.89 12.29
N PHE A 178 16.34 7.46 13.53
CA PHE A 178 15.72 6.17 13.84
C PHE A 178 14.51 6.39 14.76
N PRO A 179 13.39 6.91 14.24
CA PRO A 179 12.29 7.36 15.07
C PRO A 179 11.60 6.20 15.82
N HIS A 180 11.61 4.99 15.26
CA HIS A 180 10.95 3.83 15.85
C HIS A 180 11.84 2.58 15.80
N ASN A 181 11.89 1.82 16.89
CA ASN A 181 12.77 0.64 17.03
C ASN A 181 12.00 -0.61 17.52
N GLY A 182 10.68 -0.63 17.35
CA GLY A 182 9.78 -1.69 17.81
C GLY A 182 9.00 -1.35 19.09
N PRO A 183 8.15 -2.28 19.57
CA PRO A 183 8.05 -3.67 19.10
C PRO A 183 7.13 -3.93 17.90
N TYR A 184 6.33 -2.96 17.44
CA TYR A 184 5.38 -3.14 16.33
C TYR A 184 5.73 -2.35 15.08
N LEU A 185 6.39 -1.20 15.22
CA LEU A 185 6.92 -0.38 14.14
C LEU A 185 8.41 -0.13 14.36
N ALA A 186 9.21 -0.41 13.34
CA ALA A 186 10.60 -0.01 13.26
C ALA A 186 10.81 0.79 11.98
N SER A 187 11.60 1.86 12.04
CA SER A 187 11.82 2.73 10.88
C SER A 187 13.17 3.43 10.89
N VAL A 188 13.66 3.68 9.68
CA VAL A 188 14.82 4.51 9.38
C VAL A 188 14.33 5.69 8.55
N GLN A 189 14.74 6.90 8.92
CA GLN A 189 14.41 8.11 8.19
C GLN A 189 15.67 8.74 7.64
N ALA A 190 15.70 8.99 6.33
CA ALA A 190 16.79 9.63 5.61
C ALA A 190 16.38 11.03 5.16
N HIS A 191 17.18 12.03 5.53
CA HIS A 191 16.97 13.41 5.12
C HIS A 191 18.00 13.82 4.06
N HIS A 192 17.50 14.35 2.95
CA HIS A 192 18.28 14.90 1.85
C HIS A 192 17.96 16.37 1.62
N ARG A 193 18.96 17.09 1.10
CA ARG A 193 18.77 18.43 0.53
C ARG A 193 19.35 18.43 -0.87
N PHE A 194 18.60 18.95 -1.81
CA PHE A 194 19.03 19.11 -3.19
C PHE A 194 18.60 20.50 -3.64
N ASN A 195 19.57 21.36 -4.00
CA ASN A 195 19.35 22.78 -4.21
C ASN A 195 18.56 23.40 -3.03
N ASP A 196 17.37 23.95 -3.32
CA ASP A 196 16.46 24.53 -2.33
C ASP A 196 15.44 23.51 -1.79
N SER A 197 15.33 22.35 -2.44
CA SER A 197 14.38 21.29 -2.08
C SER A 197 14.85 20.44 -0.90
N ARG A 198 13.89 19.92 -0.14
CA ARG A 198 14.12 19.03 1.01
C ARG A 198 13.34 17.75 0.83
N LEU A 199 13.99 16.62 1.09
CA LEU A 199 13.37 15.31 0.96
C LEU A 199 13.58 14.53 2.25
N THR A 200 12.51 13.92 2.76
CA THR A 200 12.55 13.05 3.92
C THR A 200 11.93 11.71 3.54
N LEU A 201 12.77 10.69 3.39
CA LEU A 201 12.35 9.33 3.09
C LEU A 201 12.30 8.52 4.39
N THR A 202 11.13 7.99 4.74
CA THR A 202 10.95 7.09 5.87
C THR A 202 10.73 5.67 5.36
N ILE A 203 11.64 4.76 5.70
CA ILE A 203 11.58 3.32 5.40
C ILE A 203 11.16 2.59 6.66
N SER A 204 10.11 1.77 6.61
CA SER A 204 9.54 1.15 7.80
C SER A 204 9.10 -0.29 7.60
N LEU A 205 9.08 -1.02 8.73
CA LEU A 205 8.51 -2.35 8.86
C LEU A 205 7.48 -2.36 9.99
N ALA A 206 6.35 -3.03 9.73
CA ALA A 206 5.30 -3.29 10.70
C ALA A 206 5.27 -4.78 11.09
N ALA A 207 4.98 -5.06 12.36
CA ALA A 207 4.88 -6.43 12.86
C ALA A 207 3.71 -7.15 12.18
N GLY A 208 3.93 -8.39 11.77
CA GLY A 208 2.90 -9.16 11.08
C GLY A 208 2.62 -8.73 9.63
N VAL A 209 3.37 -7.78 9.06
CA VAL A 209 3.18 -7.30 7.68
C VAL A 209 4.41 -7.61 6.82
N PRO A 210 4.31 -8.43 5.76
CA PRO A 210 5.44 -8.84 4.91
C PRO A 210 5.73 -7.81 3.80
N ARG A 211 5.84 -6.52 4.12
CA ARG A 211 6.17 -5.46 3.15
C ARG A 211 7.07 -4.39 3.75
N VAL A 212 7.93 -3.79 2.91
CA VAL A 212 8.72 -2.61 3.26
C VAL A 212 7.93 -1.38 2.82
N GLU A 213 7.56 -0.52 3.75
CA GLU A 213 6.82 0.70 3.45
C GLU A 213 7.74 1.92 3.36
N PHE A 214 7.45 2.77 2.39
CA PHE A 214 8.14 4.02 2.14
C PHE A 214 7.14 5.17 2.23
N THR A 215 7.48 6.18 3.02
CA THR A 215 6.81 7.49 2.99
C THR A 215 7.85 8.54 2.63
N LEU A 216 7.65 9.23 1.51
CA LEU A 216 8.54 10.29 1.06
C LEU A 216 7.81 11.63 1.16
N ASP A 217 8.28 12.49 2.05
CA ASP A 217 7.86 13.89 2.15
C ASP A 217 8.86 14.78 1.41
N VAL A 218 8.36 15.59 0.48
CA VAL A 218 9.16 16.44 -0.40
C VAL A 218 8.66 17.88 -0.33
N ASP A 219 9.50 18.79 0.14
CA ASP A 219 9.32 20.22 -0.12
C ASP A 219 10.05 20.52 -1.45
N TRP A 220 9.30 20.50 -2.55
CA TRP A 220 9.83 20.60 -3.91
C TRP A 220 9.82 22.03 -4.43
N LEU A 221 11.01 22.55 -4.74
CA LEU A 221 11.22 23.93 -5.19
C LEU A 221 11.86 24.04 -6.58
N GLU A 222 12.15 22.91 -7.23
CA GLU A 222 12.75 22.91 -8.58
C GLU A 222 11.71 23.30 -9.63
N ARG A 223 12.12 24.10 -10.63
CA ARG A 223 11.21 24.70 -11.61
C ARG A 223 11.65 24.39 -13.03
N GLY A 224 10.68 24.00 -13.86
CA GLY A 224 10.89 23.89 -15.29
C GLY A 224 10.87 25.26 -15.99
N SER A 225 11.56 25.35 -17.12
CA SER A 225 11.45 26.49 -18.05
C SER A 225 11.98 26.13 -19.44
N PRO A 226 11.64 26.90 -20.49
CA PRO A 226 12.23 26.73 -21.81
C PRO A 226 13.77 26.84 -21.84
N GLU A 227 14.39 27.48 -20.85
CA GLU A 227 15.84 27.62 -20.75
C GLU A 227 16.48 26.45 -19.99
N VAL A 228 15.84 25.98 -18.92
CA VAL A 228 16.41 24.98 -18.00
C VAL A 228 16.02 23.57 -18.41
N GLY A 229 14.78 23.34 -18.83
CA GLY A 229 14.21 22.01 -19.08
C GLY A 229 13.13 21.63 -18.07
N VAL A 230 12.93 20.34 -17.84
CA VAL A 230 11.92 19.80 -16.91
C VAL A 230 12.62 19.02 -15.79
N PRO A 231 12.76 19.59 -14.59
CA PRO A 231 13.22 18.87 -13.41
C PRO A 231 12.25 17.75 -13.03
N ALA A 232 12.77 16.57 -12.69
CA ALA A 232 11.97 15.46 -12.23
C ALA A 232 12.66 14.70 -11.09
N LEU A 233 11.84 14.10 -10.22
CA LEU A 233 12.28 13.24 -9.15
C LEU A 233 11.83 11.81 -9.44
N ARG A 234 12.76 10.86 -9.41
CA ARG A 234 12.50 9.44 -9.61
C ARG A 234 13.06 8.59 -8.47
N MET A 235 12.64 7.33 -8.45
CA MET A 235 13.19 6.31 -7.57
C MET A 235 13.34 4.98 -8.32
N GLN A 236 14.45 4.27 -8.09
CA GLN A 236 14.76 2.98 -8.71
C GLN A 236 14.86 1.84 -7.71
N PHE A 237 14.56 0.63 -8.18
CA PHE A 237 14.62 -0.62 -7.45
C PHE A 237 15.22 -1.72 -8.34
N PRO A 238 16.56 -1.76 -8.51
CA PRO A 238 17.23 -2.92 -9.12
C PRO A 238 17.08 -4.16 -8.25
N LEU A 239 16.56 -5.26 -8.82
CA LEU A 239 16.28 -6.50 -8.08
C LEU A 239 17.14 -7.67 -8.56
N ALA A 240 17.49 -8.58 -7.64
CA ALA A 240 18.28 -9.79 -7.88
C ALA A 240 17.49 -10.90 -8.63
N ILE A 241 16.86 -10.53 -9.74
CA ILE A 241 15.95 -11.35 -10.55
C ILE A 241 16.60 -11.62 -11.91
N GLU A 242 16.52 -12.86 -12.36
CA GLU A 242 16.79 -13.31 -13.72
C GLU A 242 15.47 -13.64 -14.43
N GLU A 243 15.49 -13.59 -15.77
CA GLU A 243 14.30 -13.82 -16.62
C GLU A 243 13.07 -12.97 -16.21
N PRO A 244 13.23 -11.64 -16.12
CA PRO A 244 12.22 -10.77 -15.53
C PRO A 244 10.92 -10.74 -16.36
N LYS A 245 9.80 -10.89 -15.66
CA LYS A 245 8.43 -10.74 -16.17
C LYS A 245 7.72 -9.65 -15.39
N CYS A 246 7.15 -8.68 -16.10
CA CYS A 246 6.46 -7.55 -15.50
C CYS A 246 4.96 -7.60 -15.78
N ARG A 247 4.15 -7.52 -14.73
CA ARG A 247 2.69 -7.36 -14.82
C ARG A 247 2.31 -6.03 -14.17
N MET A 248 1.51 -5.23 -14.86
CA MET A 248 1.05 -3.93 -14.40
C MET A 248 -0.46 -3.90 -14.31
N GLU A 249 -0.99 -3.34 -13.23
CA GLU A 249 -2.43 -3.18 -13.07
C GLU A 249 -3.02 -2.27 -14.14
N CYS A 250 -4.15 -2.70 -14.71
CA CYS A 250 -5.04 -1.86 -15.49
C CYS A 250 -6.46 -1.93 -14.87
N PRO A 251 -7.42 -1.09 -15.29
CA PRO A 251 -8.77 -1.14 -14.74
C PRO A 251 -9.37 -2.56 -14.78
N ASN A 252 -9.69 -3.10 -13.59
CA ASN A 252 -10.26 -4.44 -13.38
C ASN A 252 -9.42 -5.61 -13.92
N GLY A 253 -8.09 -5.45 -14.02
CA GLY A 253 -7.22 -6.52 -14.51
C GLY A 253 -5.75 -6.13 -14.51
N TRP A 254 -4.98 -6.75 -15.38
CA TRP A 254 -3.57 -6.46 -15.56
C TRP A 254 -3.13 -6.77 -16.97
N VAL A 255 -1.98 -6.22 -17.35
CA VAL A 255 -1.31 -6.48 -18.62
C VAL A 255 0.14 -6.87 -18.36
N GLU A 256 0.62 -7.86 -19.12
CA GLU A 256 2.05 -8.15 -19.15
C GLU A 256 2.75 -7.08 -20.01
N ARG A 257 3.85 -6.54 -19.51
CA ARG A 257 4.66 -5.54 -20.19
C ARG A 257 6.07 -6.09 -20.46
N PRO A 258 6.66 -5.79 -21.63
CA PRO A 258 8.04 -6.15 -21.89
C PRO A 258 8.98 -5.55 -20.84
N THR A 259 9.98 -6.34 -20.43
CA THR A 259 11.01 -5.93 -19.46
C THR A 259 12.29 -5.49 -20.14
N VAL A 260 12.49 -5.83 -21.42
CA VAL A 260 13.45 -5.11 -22.26
C VAL A 260 12.91 -3.69 -22.39
N GLY A 261 13.56 -2.71 -21.73
CA GLY A 261 13.13 -1.32 -21.81
C GLY A 261 12.89 -0.99 -23.28
N TYR A 262 11.78 -0.31 -23.62
CA TYR A 262 11.31 -0.15 -25.00
C TYR A 262 12.43 0.32 -25.94
N ALA A 263 13.12 -0.66 -26.50
CA ALA A 263 14.23 -0.56 -27.40
C ALA A 263 13.74 -1.27 -28.64
N GLU A 264 13.11 -0.49 -29.52
CA GLU A 264 13.07 -0.61 -30.98
C GLU A 264 12.06 0.47 -31.44
N PRO A 265 12.40 1.22 -32.51
CA PRO A 265 11.57 2.30 -33.00
C PRO A 265 10.27 1.70 -33.53
N SER A 266 9.16 1.87 -32.83
CA SER A 266 7.90 1.76 -33.54
C SER A 266 7.96 2.78 -34.68
N GLU A 267 7.63 2.35 -35.91
CA GLU A 267 7.64 3.21 -37.10
C GLU A 267 6.71 4.45 -36.96
N THR A 268 5.99 4.55 -35.85
CA THR A 268 5.05 5.60 -35.49
C THR A 268 5.68 6.82 -34.79
N PHE A 269 6.98 6.83 -34.47
CA PHE A 269 7.65 7.99 -33.85
C PHE A 269 8.94 8.44 -34.59
N LYS A 270 8.95 8.46 -35.92
CA LYS A 270 10.10 8.89 -36.76
C LYS A 270 10.32 10.41 -36.92
N HIS A 271 9.80 11.28 -36.05
CA HIS A 271 9.97 12.73 -36.23
C HIS A 271 10.31 13.52 -34.96
N VAL A 272 11.46 13.25 -34.34
CA VAL A 272 12.28 14.33 -33.74
C VAL A 272 13.75 13.92 -33.85
N GLY A 273 14.53 14.65 -34.64
CA GLY A 273 15.95 14.36 -34.87
C GLY A 273 16.84 14.78 -33.71
N GLY A 274 17.92 14.03 -33.49
CA GLY A 274 18.98 14.39 -32.55
C GLY A 274 19.68 13.16 -31.98
N GLN A 275 20.99 13.07 -32.18
CA GLN A 275 21.82 11.90 -31.89
C GLN A 275 22.07 11.67 -30.38
N GLY A 276 22.20 10.40 -30.00
CA GLY A 276 22.87 9.96 -28.76
C GLY A 276 21.93 9.80 -27.56
N ILE A 277 21.13 8.72 -27.53
CA ILE A 277 20.21 8.43 -26.43
C ILE A 277 20.83 7.37 -25.52
N ALA A 278 21.20 7.75 -24.31
CA ALA A 278 21.15 6.82 -23.18
C ALA A 278 19.66 6.54 -22.93
N MET A 279 19.20 5.34 -23.26
CA MET A 279 17.78 4.98 -23.28
C MET A 279 17.28 4.79 -21.85
N TYR A 280 16.67 5.83 -21.29
CA TYR A 280 15.86 5.69 -20.08
C TYR A 280 14.59 4.88 -20.40
N PRO A 281 14.19 3.92 -19.55
CA PRO A 281 12.98 3.15 -19.79
C PRO A 281 11.77 4.07 -19.78
N MET A 282 10.92 3.92 -20.79
CA MET A 282 9.68 4.69 -20.93
C MET A 282 8.73 4.39 -19.77
N ASP A 283 8.12 5.45 -19.23
CA ASP A 283 7.09 5.32 -18.21
C ASP A 283 5.82 4.70 -18.82
N MET A 284 5.22 3.79 -18.07
CA MET A 284 3.99 3.07 -18.38
C MET A 284 2.99 3.29 -17.24
N PRO A 285 1.69 3.36 -17.57
CA PRO A 285 0.66 3.49 -16.55
C PRO A 285 0.42 2.18 -15.80
N ALA A 286 0.39 2.26 -14.48
CA ALA A 286 -0.18 1.25 -13.59
C ALA A 286 -0.97 1.94 -12.48
N GLN A 287 -2.02 1.31 -11.96
CA GLN A 287 -2.94 1.97 -11.02
C GLN A 287 -2.45 1.92 -9.57
N LYS A 288 -2.41 0.74 -8.96
CA LYS A 288 -2.01 0.54 -7.56
C LYS A 288 -0.80 -0.35 -7.44
N TRP A 289 -0.52 -1.21 -8.43
CA TRP A 289 0.54 -2.19 -8.34
C TRP A 289 1.28 -2.49 -9.65
N VAL A 290 2.57 -2.79 -9.51
CA VAL A 290 3.47 -3.34 -10.53
C VAL A 290 4.18 -4.55 -9.93
N ASP A 291 4.06 -5.70 -10.57
CA ASP A 291 4.67 -6.98 -10.19
C ASP A 291 5.86 -7.26 -11.10
N LEU A 292 7.05 -7.39 -10.52
CA LEU A 292 8.23 -7.88 -11.23
C LEU A 292 8.64 -9.21 -10.60
N SER A 293 8.66 -10.26 -11.42
CA SER A 293 8.96 -11.62 -11.00
C SER A 293 9.92 -12.30 -11.96
N GLY A 294 10.54 -13.38 -11.50
CA GLY A 294 11.42 -14.20 -12.30
C GLY A 294 12.05 -15.28 -11.43
N VAL A 295 13.33 -15.55 -11.67
CA VAL A 295 14.11 -16.52 -10.92
C VAL A 295 15.16 -15.79 -10.10
N HIS A 296 15.35 -16.16 -8.84
CA HIS A 296 16.39 -15.55 -8.01
C HIS A 296 17.77 -15.98 -8.52
N SER A 297 18.62 -14.99 -8.82
CA SER A 297 19.96 -15.17 -9.40
C SER A 297 20.81 -16.25 -8.71
N GLU A 298 20.82 -16.29 -7.37
CA GLU A 298 21.65 -17.27 -6.64
C GLU A 298 20.95 -18.59 -6.33
N THR A 299 19.64 -18.60 -6.12
CA THR A 299 18.93 -19.78 -5.57
C THR A 299 18.22 -20.58 -6.64
N GLY A 300 18.02 -20.02 -7.83
CA GLY A 300 17.28 -20.66 -8.93
C GLY A 300 15.78 -20.84 -8.65
N LYS A 301 15.24 -20.23 -7.58
CA LYS A 301 13.83 -20.36 -7.19
C LYS A 301 12.98 -19.19 -7.68
N PRO A 302 11.66 -19.37 -7.88
CA PRO A 302 10.76 -18.26 -8.17
C PRO A 302 10.84 -17.17 -7.09
N VAL A 303 11.01 -15.92 -7.52
CA VAL A 303 11.04 -14.75 -6.64
C VAL A 303 10.40 -13.56 -7.35
N GLY A 304 9.89 -12.62 -6.59
CA GLY A 304 9.45 -11.35 -7.13
C GLY A 304 9.14 -10.33 -6.07
N VAL A 305 8.82 -9.13 -6.53
CA VAL A 305 8.39 -8.00 -5.70
C VAL A 305 7.18 -7.36 -6.38
N VAL A 306 6.14 -7.11 -5.59
CA VAL A 306 5.07 -6.18 -5.99
C VAL A 306 5.38 -4.81 -5.41
N LEU A 307 5.55 -3.84 -6.28
CA LEU A 307 5.57 -2.42 -5.93
C LEU A 307 4.13 -1.92 -5.88
N VAL A 308 3.65 -1.54 -4.71
CA VAL A 308 2.31 -0.95 -4.51
C VAL A 308 2.43 0.54 -4.20
N ASN A 309 1.45 1.35 -4.62
CA ASN A 309 1.44 2.80 -4.38
C ASN A 309 0.01 3.34 -4.19
N ASP A 310 -0.11 4.58 -3.69
CA ASP A 310 -1.42 5.22 -3.45
C ASP A 310 -1.78 6.37 -4.41
N ARG A 311 -0.85 6.83 -5.26
CA ARG A 311 -1.04 8.02 -6.11
C ARG A 311 -0.09 8.18 -7.31
N VAL A 312 0.87 7.27 -7.47
CA VAL A 312 1.89 7.34 -8.53
C VAL A 312 1.48 6.43 -9.67
N TYR A 313 1.31 7.00 -10.86
CA TYR A 313 0.85 6.26 -12.02
C TYR A 313 1.94 6.06 -13.09
N ALA A 314 3.14 6.61 -12.88
CA ALA A 314 4.23 6.55 -13.84
C ALA A 314 5.30 5.55 -13.36
N HIS A 315 5.33 4.37 -13.99
CA HIS A 315 6.25 3.29 -13.66
C HIS A 315 7.10 2.90 -14.85
N SER A 316 8.36 2.56 -14.63
CA SER A 316 9.26 2.10 -15.69
C SER A 316 9.85 0.75 -15.33
N VAL A 317 10.14 -0.09 -16.31
CA VAL A 317 10.87 -1.35 -16.11
C VAL A 317 11.95 -1.50 -17.18
N CYS A 318 13.16 -1.82 -16.74
CA CYS A 318 14.28 -2.17 -17.61
C CYS A 318 15.06 -3.33 -17.01
N GLY A 319 15.06 -4.48 -17.69
CA GLY A 319 15.55 -5.73 -17.14
C GLY A 319 14.87 -6.03 -15.81
N SER A 320 15.67 -6.09 -14.76
CA SER A 320 15.25 -6.39 -13.38
C SER A 320 15.12 -5.15 -12.49
N THR A 321 15.13 -3.96 -13.10
CA THR A 321 14.99 -2.69 -12.39
C THR A 321 13.59 -2.13 -12.58
N LEU A 322 12.87 -2.00 -11.46
CA LEU A 322 11.64 -1.21 -11.39
C LEU A 322 11.99 0.26 -11.14
N GLY A 323 11.20 1.17 -11.70
CA GLY A 323 11.32 2.61 -11.44
C GLY A 323 9.97 3.28 -11.29
N MET A 324 9.97 4.41 -10.59
CA MET A 324 8.83 5.30 -10.40
C MET A 324 9.22 6.74 -10.68
N THR A 325 8.40 7.45 -11.44
CA THR A 325 8.48 8.92 -11.56
C THR A 325 7.55 9.54 -10.55
N LEU A 326 8.11 10.27 -9.58
CA LEU A 326 7.39 10.82 -8.43
C LEU A 326 6.91 12.24 -8.71
N LEU A 327 7.80 13.10 -9.22
CA LEU A 327 7.51 14.49 -9.55
C LEU A 327 8.07 14.82 -10.93
N ARG A 328 7.38 15.73 -11.65
CA ARG A 328 7.82 16.22 -12.95
C ARG A 328 7.38 17.66 -13.16
N SER A 329 8.30 18.60 -12.95
CA SER A 329 8.06 20.05 -13.02
C SER A 329 8.03 20.57 -14.44
N SER A 330 7.02 20.15 -15.21
CA SER A 330 6.73 20.74 -16.51
C SER A 330 6.48 22.26 -16.40
N TYR A 331 6.51 22.98 -17.53
CA TYR A 331 6.39 24.44 -17.53
C TYR A 331 5.39 24.99 -18.55
N ASP A 332 4.74 24.11 -19.32
CA ASP A 332 3.75 24.47 -20.33
C ASP A 332 2.59 23.45 -20.26
N PRO A 333 1.36 23.89 -19.88
CA PRO A 333 0.88 25.28 -19.82
C PRO A 333 1.03 25.95 -18.45
N ASP A 334 1.27 25.16 -17.39
CA ASP A 334 1.44 25.65 -16.03
C ASP A 334 2.95 25.84 -15.76
N PRO A 335 3.42 27.04 -15.39
CA PRO A 335 4.83 27.28 -15.09
C PRO A 335 5.30 26.73 -13.75
N LEU A 336 4.40 26.37 -12.81
CA LEU A 336 4.76 25.95 -11.45
C LEU A 336 3.94 24.74 -10.93
N PRO A 337 3.72 23.67 -11.73
CA PRO A 337 2.73 22.63 -11.41
C PRO A 337 3.07 21.83 -10.15
N GLU A 338 4.37 21.67 -9.85
CA GLU A 338 4.86 20.82 -8.76
C GLU A 338 5.44 21.61 -7.59
N LEU A 339 5.37 22.94 -7.60
CA LEU A 339 5.98 23.75 -6.54
C LEU A 339 5.19 23.59 -5.24
N GLY A 340 5.79 22.98 -4.22
CA GLY A 340 5.14 22.85 -2.92
C GLY A 340 5.49 21.57 -2.18
N HIS A 341 4.62 21.21 -1.23
CA HIS A 341 4.79 20.04 -0.39
C HIS A 341 4.04 18.84 -0.98
N HIS A 342 4.73 17.71 -1.11
CA HIS A 342 4.19 16.46 -1.61
C HIS A 342 4.53 15.31 -0.65
N THR A 343 3.57 14.41 -0.46
CA THR A 343 3.79 13.15 0.25
C THR A 343 3.47 11.99 -0.70
N PHE A 344 4.42 11.07 -0.85
CA PHE A 344 4.27 9.83 -1.61
C PHE A 344 4.30 8.64 -0.67
N ARG A 345 3.37 7.68 -0.85
CA ARG A 345 3.37 6.42 -0.11
C ARG A 345 3.39 5.26 -1.09
N PHE A 346 4.32 4.35 -0.87
CA PHE A 346 4.46 3.13 -1.65
C PHE A 346 5.12 2.04 -0.80
N ALA A 347 5.07 0.79 -1.27
CA ALA A 347 5.69 -0.32 -0.57
C ALA A 347 6.20 -1.38 -1.54
N LEU A 348 7.22 -2.11 -1.11
CA LEU A 348 7.68 -3.33 -1.76
C LEU A 348 7.16 -4.53 -1.00
N VAL A 349 6.48 -5.43 -1.71
CA VAL A 349 5.93 -6.69 -1.18
C VAL A 349 6.70 -7.85 -1.80
N PRO A 350 7.74 -8.37 -1.12
CA PRO A 350 8.46 -9.57 -1.57
C PRO A 350 7.55 -10.79 -1.60
N PHE A 351 7.76 -11.66 -2.58
CA PHE A 351 7.09 -12.94 -2.67
C PHE A 351 7.97 -14.01 -3.32
N GLY A 352 7.56 -15.26 -3.14
CA GLY A 352 8.19 -16.43 -3.75
C GLY A 352 7.18 -17.25 -4.56
N GLU A 353 7.39 -18.58 -4.54
CA GLU A 353 6.55 -19.54 -5.25
C GLU A 353 5.06 -19.45 -4.86
N GLY A 354 4.18 -19.68 -5.85
CA GLY A 354 2.72 -19.69 -5.65
C GLY A 354 2.06 -18.31 -5.69
N TRP A 355 2.82 -17.23 -5.90
CA TRP A 355 2.25 -15.90 -6.07
C TRP A 355 1.50 -15.78 -7.39
N THR A 356 0.33 -15.13 -7.35
CA THR A 356 -0.59 -15.00 -8.49
C THR A 356 -0.99 -13.54 -8.67
N PRO A 357 -1.55 -13.14 -9.84
CA PRO A 357 -2.06 -11.79 -10.01
C PRO A 357 -3.12 -11.37 -8.98
N ALA A 358 -3.89 -12.32 -8.44
CA ALA A 358 -4.85 -12.04 -7.36
C ALA A 358 -4.15 -11.59 -6.08
N HIS A 359 -2.98 -12.15 -5.76
CA HIS A 359 -2.17 -11.70 -4.63
C HIS A 359 -1.64 -10.27 -4.85
N SER A 360 -1.16 -9.94 -6.06
CA SER A 360 -0.73 -8.57 -6.41
C SER A 360 -1.89 -7.58 -6.33
N ALA A 361 -3.07 -7.95 -6.82
CA ALA A 361 -4.28 -7.13 -6.72
C ALA A 361 -4.69 -6.89 -5.26
N ARG A 362 -4.67 -7.93 -4.41
CA ARG A 362 -4.96 -7.80 -2.97
C ARG A 362 -3.95 -6.90 -2.28
N ALA A 363 -2.66 -7.05 -2.56
CA ALA A 363 -1.62 -6.17 -2.02
C ALA A 363 -1.86 -4.70 -2.38
N GLY A 364 -2.24 -4.43 -3.64
CA GLY A 364 -2.63 -3.08 -4.08
C GLY A 364 -3.88 -2.55 -3.37
N TYR A 365 -4.89 -3.40 -3.15
CA TYR A 365 -6.10 -3.04 -2.41
C TYR A 365 -5.81 -2.71 -0.95
N ASP A 366 -5.14 -3.62 -0.24
CA ASP A 366 -4.85 -3.46 1.19
C ASP A 366 -4.00 -2.21 1.45
N PHE A 367 -3.03 -1.91 0.59
CA PHE A 367 -2.23 -0.69 0.72
C PHE A 367 -3.05 0.60 0.51
N ASN A 368 -4.05 0.56 -0.37
CA ASN A 368 -4.89 1.72 -0.70
C ASN A 368 -6.11 1.87 0.21
N LEU A 369 -6.42 0.84 1.00
CA LEU A 369 -7.56 0.79 1.92
C LEU A 369 -7.07 0.47 3.34
N PRO A 370 -6.27 1.36 3.96
CA PRO A 370 -5.75 1.13 5.30
C PRO A 370 -6.88 1.07 6.33
N PHE A 371 -6.62 0.41 7.45
CA PHE A 371 -7.59 0.34 8.54
C PHE A 371 -7.90 1.74 9.10
N ASN A 372 -9.18 1.98 9.39
CA ASN A 372 -9.62 3.24 9.97
C ASN A 372 -9.83 3.07 11.48
N VAL A 373 -9.18 3.91 12.27
CA VAL A 373 -9.33 3.90 13.74
C VAL A 373 -10.21 5.07 14.15
N VAL A 374 -11.32 4.77 14.82
CA VAL A 374 -12.30 5.76 15.29
C VAL A 374 -12.41 5.68 16.80
N SER A 375 -12.21 6.80 17.49
CA SER A 375 -12.44 6.89 18.94
C SER A 375 -13.93 6.92 19.25
N THR A 376 -14.32 6.30 20.36
CA THR A 376 -15.67 6.35 20.90
C THR A 376 -15.63 6.52 22.42
N ASP A 377 -16.77 6.69 23.07
CA ASP A 377 -16.91 6.62 24.52
C ASP A 377 -17.41 5.24 24.98
N VAL A 378 -17.51 5.03 26.30
CA VAL A 378 -18.05 3.80 26.86
C VAL A 378 -19.56 3.92 26.97
N HIS A 379 -20.29 3.18 26.15
CA HIS A 379 -21.76 3.24 26.13
C HIS A 379 -22.41 1.86 25.85
N GLU A 380 -23.73 1.80 26.08
CA GLU A 380 -24.53 0.69 25.58
C GLU A 380 -24.78 0.83 24.07
N GLY A 381 -25.03 -0.29 23.40
CA GLY A 381 -25.24 -0.30 21.95
C GLY A 381 -25.70 -1.66 21.48
N GLU A 382 -26.50 -1.65 20.41
CA GLU A 382 -27.14 -2.83 19.82
C GLU A 382 -26.16 -3.70 19.02
N LEU A 383 -25.11 -3.06 18.49
CA LEU A 383 -24.09 -3.75 17.70
C LEU A 383 -23.09 -4.53 18.61
N PRO A 384 -22.61 -5.70 18.15
CA PRO A 384 -21.57 -6.46 18.84
C PRO A 384 -20.22 -5.71 18.81
N PRO A 385 -19.25 -6.08 19.66
CA PRO A 385 -17.92 -5.46 19.66
C PRO A 385 -17.07 -5.84 18.42
N SER A 386 -17.47 -6.85 17.67
CA SER A 386 -16.86 -7.21 16.39
C SER A 386 -17.88 -7.80 15.44
N GLN A 387 -17.81 -7.42 14.16
CA GLN A 387 -18.74 -7.85 13.12
C GLN A 387 -18.11 -7.84 11.73
N ALA A 388 -18.35 -8.89 10.95
CA ALA A 388 -18.13 -8.94 9.51
C ALA A 388 -19.40 -8.49 8.77
N PHE A 389 -19.25 -7.77 7.65
CA PHE A 389 -20.40 -7.43 6.80
C PHE A 389 -20.39 -8.18 5.47
N ALA A 390 -19.28 -8.24 4.75
CA ALA A 390 -19.18 -8.97 3.49
C ALA A 390 -17.78 -9.55 3.28
N GLU A 391 -17.70 -10.79 2.80
CA GLU A 391 -16.44 -11.51 2.58
C GLU A 391 -16.41 -12.14 1.20
N VAL A 392 -15.39 -11.85 0.40
CA VAL A 392 -15.15 -12.53 -0.88
C VAL A 392 -14.41 -13.83 -0.62
N LEU A 393 -15.07 -14.96 -0.89
CA LEU A 393 -14.56 -16.30 -0.60
C LEU A 393 -13.70 -16.86 -1.72
N THR A 394 -13.94 -16.41 -2.95
CA THR A 394 -13.24 -16.91 -4.14
C THR A 394 -11.90 -16.17 -4.34
N PRO A 395 -10.74 -16.84 -4.29
CA PRO A 395 -9.43 -16.17 -4.24
C PRO A 395 -9.10 -15.24 -5.40
N ASN A 396 -9.50 -15.60 -6.63
CA ASN A 396 -9.23 -14.86 -7.87
C ASN A 396 -10.30 -13.82 -8.23
N VAL A 397 -11.20 -13.49 -7.29
CA VAL A 397 -12.26 -12.50 -7.47
C VAL A 397 -12.03 -11.33 -6.52
N MET A 398 -12.28 -10.12 -7.01
CA MET A 398 -12.14 -8.87 -6.28
C MET A 398 -13.49 -8.15 -6.23
N LEU A 399 -13.79 -7.49 -5.11
CA LEU A 399 -14.96 -6.63 -4.96
C LEU A 399 -14.56 -5.18 -5.28
N SER A 400 -15.02 -4.66 -6.41
CA SER A 400 -14.73 -3.27 -6.82
C SER A 400 -15.75 -2.27 -6.28
N GLY A 401 -16.92 -2.72 -5.84
CA GLY A 401 -17.93 -1.83 -5.27
C GLY A 401 -19.03 -2.57 -4.53
N MET A 402 -19.47 -1.98 -3.42
CA MET A 402 -20.64 -2.38 -2.66
C MET A 402 -21.41 -1.13 -2.26
N LYS A 403 -22.68 -1.02 -2.69
CA LYS A 403 -23.52 0.15 -2.41
C LYS A 403 -25.00 -0.23 -2.34
N LYS A 404 -25.85 0.70 -1.90
CA LYS A 404 -27.31 0.57 -2.10
C LYS A 404 -27.67 0.77 -3.58
N ALA A 405 -28.72 0.11 -4.04
CA ALA A 405 -29.32 0.37 -5.35
C ALA A 405 -29.86 1.80 -5.42
N GLU A 406 -29.92 2.37 -6.62
CA GLU A 406 -30.42 3.74 -6.81
C GLU A 406 -31.94 3.87 -6.54
N ASP A 407 -32.68 2.80 -6.78
CA ASP A 407 -34.15 2.79 -6.79
C ASP A 407 -34.79 2.06 -5.59
N SER A 408 -33.98 1.48 -4.70
CA SER A 408 -34.44 0.58 -3.63
C SER A 408 -33.41 0.40 -2.51
N ASP A 409 -33.79 -0.31 -1.45
CA ASP A 409 -32.89 -0.68 -0.36
C ASP A 409 -32.05 -1.94 -0.65
N ALA A 410 -32.12 -2.46 -1.88
CA ALA A 410 -31.31 -3.61 -2.30
C ALA A 410 -29.82 -3.27 -2.30
N LEU A 411 -28.98 -4.29 -2.11
CA LEU A 411 -27.53 -4.21 -2.15
C LEU A 411 -27.03 -4.46 -3.58
N ILE A 412 -26.16 -3.60 -4.09
CA ILE A 412 -25.42 -3.78 -5.33
C ILE A 412 -24.00 -4.20 -4.99
N LEU A 413 -23.55 -5.32 -5.56
CA LEU A 413 -22.16 -5.75 -5.54
C LEU A 413 -21.59 -5.76 -6.95
N ARG A 414 -20.35 -5.29 -7.11
CA ARG A 414 -19.58 -5.38 -8.35
C ARG A 414 -18.33 -6.22 -8.12
N LEU A 415 -18.21 -7.30 -8.88
CA LEU A 415 -17.15 -8.28 -8.77
C LEU A 415 -16.39 -8.39 -10.09
N TYR A 416 -15.10 -8.63 -10.03
CA TYR A 416 -14.28 -8.91 -11.21
C TYR A 416 -13.24 -9.99 -10.96
N GLU A 417 -12.92 -10.75 -12.01
CA GLU A 417 -11.96 -11.85 -11.99
C GLU A 417 -10.59 -11.38 -12.51
N VAL A 418 -9.50 -11.80 -11.86
CA VAL A 418 -8.15 -11.22 -12.12
C VAL A 418 -7.08 -12.21 -12.58
N GLU A 419 -7.36 -13.50 -12.69
CA GLU A 419 -6.40 -14.51 -13.14
C GLU A 419 -6.66 -15.04 -14.55
N GLY A 420 -7.70 -14.55 -15.24
CA GLY A 420 -8.07 -15.02 -16.58
C GLY A 420 -8.72 -16.40 -16.55
N LYS A 421 -9.39 -16.76 -15.46
CA LYS A 421 -10.04 -18.06 -15.26
C LYS A 421 -11.52 -17.86 -14.96
N ALA A 422 -12.38 -18.35 -15.86
CA ALA A 422 -13.81 -18.38 -15.60
C ALA A 422 -14.09 -19.18 -14.31
N THR A 423 -14.91 -18.61 -13.42
CA THR A 423 -15.10 -19.14 -12.06
C THR A 423 -16.51 -18.87 -11.55
N THR A 424 -16.89 -19.56 -10.47
CA THR A 424 -18.03 -19.19 -9.64
C THR A 424 -17.52 -18.31 -8.50
N ALA A 425 -17.91 -17.05 -8.49
CA ALA A 425 -17.62 -16.14 -7.40
C ALA A 425 -18.60 -16.38 -6.26
N GLU A 426 -18.07 -16.48 -5.04
CA GLU A 426 -18.82 -16.61 -3.81
C GLU A 426 -18.53 -15.45 -2.87
N VAL A 427 -19.59 -14.80 -2.38
CA VAL A 427 -19.51 -13.69 -1.42
C VAL A 427 -20.43 -13.99 -0.26
N ARG A 428 -19.89 -14.07 0.95
CA ARG A 428 -20.69 -14.17 2.19
C ARG A 428 -21.19 -12.80 2.58
N LEU A 429 -22.47 -12.69 2.90
CA LEU A 429 -23.15 -11.46 3.30
C LEU A 429 -23.76 -11.61 4.69
N SER A 430 -23.47 -10.66 5.57
CA SER A 430 -24.12 -10.57 6.87
C SER A 430 -25.63 -10.38 6.73
N SER A 431 -26.40 -10.98 7.64
CA SER A 431 -27.84 -10.74 7.76
C SER A 431 -28.19 -9.27 8.06
N ALA A 432 -27.21 -8.49 8.50
CA ALA A 432 -27.33 -7.03 8.65
C ALA A 432 -27.39 -6.28 7.30
N LEU A 433 -26.88 -6.88 6.21
CA LEU A 433 -26.90 -6.28 4.87
C LEU A 433 -27.97 -6.87 3.96
N ALA A 434 -28.10 -8.20 3.95
CA ALA A 434 -29.06 -8.91 3.10
C ALA A 434 -29.65 -10.11 3.86
N ARG A 435 -30.95 -10.36 3.71
CA ARG A 435 -31.58 -11.51 4.37
C ARG A 435 -31.07 -12.81 3.72
N PRO A 436 -30.93 -13.90 4.49
CA PRO A 436 -30.60 -15.19 3.90
C PRO A 436 -31.62 -15.58 2.83
N ASN A 437 -31.13 -16.10 1.70
CA ASN A 437 -31.94 -16.45 0.52
C ASN A 437 -32.70 -15.28 -0.14
N SER A 438 -32.25 -14.02 0.04
CA SER A 438 -32.74 -12.87 -0.74
C SER A 438 -32.66 -13.12 -2.25
N LEU A 439 -33.52 -12.46 -3.03
CA LEU A 439 -33.45 -12.51 -4.48
C LEU A 439 -32.12 -11.91 -4.95
N ALA A 440 -31.40 -12.62 -5.82
CA ALA A 440 -30.19 -12.15 -6.47
C ALA A 440 -30.40 -12.08 -7.98
N VAL A 441 -30.07 -10.93 -8.57
CA VAL A 441 -30.26 -10.66 -10.00
C VAL A 441 -28.99 -10.04 -10.56
N GLU A 442 -28.41 -10.67 -11.58
CA GLU A 442 -27.36 -10.06 -12.38
C GLU A 442 -27.90 -8.84 -13.13
N THR A 443 -27.14 -7.75 -13.09
CA THR A 443 -27.47 -6.49 -13.78
C THR A 443 -26.31 -6.01 -14.63
N ASP A 444 -26.58 -5.07 -15.53
CA ASP A 444 -25.53 -4.24 -16.10
C ASP A 444 -24.98 -3.24 -15.07
N ILE A 445 -24.02 -2.41 -15.49
CA ILE A 445 -23.41 -1.39 -14.62
C ILE A 445 -24.37 -0.26 -14.21
N LEU A 446 -25.51 -0.13 -14.90
CA LEU A 446 -26.59 0.82 -14.64
C LEU A 446 -27.74 0.17 -13.85
N GLU A 447 -27.49 -0.99 -13.24
CA GLU A 447 -28.44 -1.73 -12.39
C GLU A 447 -29.67 -2.26 -13.14
N GLN A 448 -29.61 -2.33 -14.48
CA GLN A 448 -30.68 -2.91 -15.28
C GLN A 448 -30.54 -4.44 -15.32
N PRO A 449 -31.59 -5.22 -14.99
CA PRO A 449 -31.53 -6.68 -15.01
C PRO A 449 -31.09 -7.26 -16.35
N LEU A 450 -30.18 -8.24 -16.30
CA LEU A 450 -29.79 -9.02 -17.47
C LEU A 450 -30.84 -10.07 -17.81
N THR A 451 -30.85 -10.51 -19.08
CA THR A 451 -31.75 -11.57 -19.57
C THR A 451 -31.38 -12.95 -19.04
N THR A 452 -30.09 -13.20 -18.84
CA THR A 452 -29.56 -14.39 -18.19
C THR A 452 -29.20 -14.01 -16.76
N ASN A 453 -29.59 -14.86 -15.80
CA ASN A 453 -29.24 -14.67 -14.40
C ASN A 453 -28.64 -15.96 -13.83
N THR A 454 -27.35 -15.94 -13.51
CA THR A 454 -26.66 -17.03 -12.82
C THR A 454 -26.57 -16.80 -11.30
N ALA A 455 -26.83 -15.59 -10.82
CA ALA A 455 -26.69 -15.23 -9.41
C ALA A 455 -27.73 -15.93 -8.51
N ARG A 456 -27.29 -16.54 -7.41
CA ARG A 456 -28.17 -17.21 -6.43
C ARG A 456 -27.70 -16.92 -5.01
N MET A 457 -28.65 -16.77 -4.08
CA MET A 457 -28.36 -16.81 -2.65
C MET A 457 -28.60 -18.23 -2.13
N ASN A 458 -27.63 -18.79 -1.40
CA ASN A 458 -27.78 -20.01 -0.61
C ASN A 458 -27.45 -19.71 0.85
N GLY A 459 -28.48 -19.56 1.67
CA GLY A 459 -28.32 -18.98 3.01
C GLY A 459 -27.77 -17.56 2.89
N ASP A 460 -26.61 -17.32 3.49
CA ASP A 460 -25.90 -16.04 3.53
C ASP A 460 -24.84 -15.89 2.43
N VAL A 461 -24.70 -16.85 1.51
CA VAL A 461 -23.69 -16.81 0.44
C VAL A 461 -24.35 -16.51 -0.90
N LEU A 462 -23.91 -15.43 -1.54
CA LEU A 462 -24.14 -15.12 -2.94
C LEU A 462 -23.18 -15.95 -3.80
N SER A 463 -23.68 -16.69 -4.78
CA SER A 463 -22.88 -17.30 -5.84
C SER A 463 -23.27 -16.74 -7.21
N VAL A 464 -22.28 -16.49 -8.09
CA VAL A 464 -22.50 -15.95 -9.44
C VAL A 464 -21.38 -16.40 -10.39
N GLN A 465 -21.70 -16.71 -11.65
CA GLN A 465 -20.69 -17.06 -12.65
C GLN A 465 -19.99 -15.80 -13.16
N ILE A 466 -18.65 -15.81 -13.18
CA ILE A 466 -17.84 -14.73 -13.74
C ILE A 466 -16.93 -15.32 -14.84
N PRO A 467 -16.98 -14.79 -16.07
CA PRO A 467 -16.03 -15.15 -17.12
C PRO A 467 -14.58 -14.82 -16.76
N ALA A 468 -13.61 -15.39 -17.48
CA ALA A 468 -12.21 -14.99 -17.38
C ALA A 468 -12.05 -13.49 -17.66
N PHE A 469 -11.37 -12.75 -16.78
CA PHE A 469 -11.29 -11.28 -16.78
C PHE A 469 -12.66 -10.57 -16.85
N GLY A 470 -13.72 -11.27 -16.45
CA GLY A 470 -15.08 -10.77 -16.49
C GLY A 470 -15.39 -9.85 -15.31
N LEU A 471 -16.39 -8.99 -15.51
CA LEU A 471 -16.99 -8.17 -14.48
C LEU A 471 -18.48 -8.49 -14.41
N VAL A 472 -19.01 -8.66 -13.20
CA VAL A 472 -20.44 -8.87 -12.95
C VAL A 472 -20.94 -7.88 -11.91
N THR A 473 -22.18 -7.43 -12.09
CA THR A 473 -22.91 -6.65 -11.09
C THR A 473 -24.10 -7.47 -10.63
N VAL A 474 -24.32 -7.57 -9.32
CA VAL A 474 -25.44 -8.32 -8.74
C VAL A 474 -26.21 -7.42 -7.79
N LYS A 475 -27.54 -7.36 -7.99
CA LYS A 475 -28.51 -6.76 -7.07
C LYS A 475 -29.06 -7.85 -6.16
N VAL A 476 -28.91 -7.68 -4.84
CA VAL A 476 -29.40 -8.58 -3.79
C VAL A 476 -30.39 -7.84 -2.91
N GLY A 477 -31.66 -8.26 -2.87
CA GLY A 477 -32.68 -7.54 -2.10
C GLY A 477 -34.08 -8.06 -2.29
#